data_AF-A0A6I9Y5Q8-F1
#
_entry.id   AF-A0A6I9Y5Q8-F1
#
_cell.length_a   1.000
_cell.length_b   1.000
_cell.length_c   1.000
_cell.angle_alpha   90.00
_cell.angle_beta   90.00
_cell.angle_gamma   90.00
#
_symmetry.space_group_name_H-M   'P 1'
#
loop_
_entity.id
_entity.type
_entity.pdbx_description
1 polymer ?
#
loop_
_entity_poly.entity_id
_entity_poly.type
_entity_poly.pdbx_seq_one_letter_code
_entity_poly.pdbx_strand_id
1 'polypeptide(L)'
;MRRKLDLSDLTDDETEHVIQVVQRDFTLRKKEEDRLNEIKQKLDEEGNKCSILSKHERFNEHCCMRCCSPFTFLINTKRQCQDCKYNICKNCSSYQKKENAWLCNMCQQA
;
A
#
# COMPACT_ATOMS: atom_id res chain seq x y z
N MET A 1 26.57 -21.60 -10.53
CA MET A 1 26.32 -22.95 -9.98
C MET A 1 25.90 -22.83 -8.52
N ARG A 2 24.70 -23.31 -8.15
CA ARG A 2 24.22 -23.32 -6.76
C ARG A 2 25.02 -24.39 -6.00
N ARG A 3 25.80 -24.00 -4.99
CA ARG A 3 26.53 -24.97 -4.15
C ARG A 3 25.51 -25.79 -3.38
N LYS A 4 25.63 -27.11 -3.41
CA LYS A 4 24.77 -28.02 -2.65
C LYS A 4 25.18 -27.92 -1.18
N LEU A 5 24.23 -27.66 -0.30
CA LEU A 5 24.47 -27.70 1.14
C LEU A 5 24.42 -29.17 1.56
N ASP A 6 25.51 -29.68 2.13
CA ASP A 6 25.54 -31.01 2.75
C ASP A 6 25.01 -30.87 4.19
N LEU A 7 24.06 -31.73 4.55
CA LEU A 7 23.37 -31.75 5.85
C LEU A 7 23.47 -33.13 6.50
N SER A 8 24.30 -34.03 5.96
CA SER A 8 24.44 -35.41 6.44
C SER A 8 25.05 -35.53 7.83
N ASP A 9 25.73 -34.49 8.32
CA ASP A 9 26.34 -34.45 9.65
C ASP A 9 25.34 -34.10 10.77
N LEU A 10 24.08 -33.75 10.46
CA LEU A 10 23.07 -33.42 11.46
C LEU A 10 22.49 -34.69 12.09
N THR A 11 22.33 -34.66 13.41
CA THR A 11 21.49 -35.64 14.11
C THR A 11 20.00 -35.43 13.79
N ASP A 12 19.17 -36.41 14.11
CA ASP A 12 17.71 -36.32 13.89
C ASP A 12 17.09 -35.15 14.68
N ASP A 13 17.52 -34.93 15.92
CA ASP A 13 17.04 -33.82 16.76
C ASP A 13 17.43 -32.45 16.20
N GLU A 14 18.66 -32.30 15.71
CA GLU A 14 19.13 -31.06 15.06
C GLU A 14 18.39 -30.83 13.74
N THR A 15 18.15 -31.90 12.98
CA THR A 15 17.40 -31.84 11.72
C THR A 15 15.97 -31.36 11.97
N GLU A 16 15.28 -31.93 12.95
CA GLU A 16 13.92 -31.53 13.32
C GLU A 16 13.89 -30.06 13.78
N HIS A 17 14.86 -29.64 14.59
CA HIS A 17 14.97 -28.24 15.00
C HIS A 17 15.15 -27.31 13.80
N VAL A 18 16.05 -27.63 12.87
CA VAL A 18 16.28 -26.87 11.64
C VAL A 18 15.00 -26.79 10.80
N ILE A 19 14.27 -27.90 10.64
CA ILE A 19 12.99 -27.94 9.91
C ILE A 19 11.99 -26.96 10.53
N GLN A 20 11.86 -26.91 11.86
CA GLN A 20 10.97 -25.99 12.54
C GLN A 20 11.35 -24.51 12.32
N VAL A 21 12.64 -24.20 12.27
CA VAL A 21 13.11 -22.84 11.91
C VAL A 21 12.71 -22.52 10.47
N VAL A 22 12.97 -23.43 9.53
CA VAL A 22 12.66 -23.27 8.10
C VAL A 22 11.16 -23.09 7.88
N GLN A 23 10.31 -23.89 8.53
CA GLN A 23 8.85 -23.77 8.43
C GLN A 23 8.32 -22.42 8.95
N ARG A 24 8.89 -21.91 10.04
CA ARG A 24 8.55 -20.57 10.54
C ARG A 24 8.98 -19.48 9.57
N ASP A 25 10.17 -19.58 8.98
CA ASP A 25 10.64 -18.65 7.95
C ASP A 25 9.75 -18.68 6.70
N PHE A 26 9.35 -19.86 6.22
CA PHE A 26 8.39 -19.98 5.12
C PHE A 26 7.05 -19.31 5.44
N THR A 27 6.54 -19.52 6.66
CA THR A 27 5.27 -18.90 7.09
C THR A 27 5.38 -17.38 7.15
N LEU A 28 6.49 -16.85 7.68
CA LEU A 28 6.76 -15.42 7.73
C LEU A 28 6.85 -14.81 6.33
N ARG A 29 7.58 -15.45 5.41
CA ARG A 29 7.71 -14.99 4.02
C ARG A 29 6.38 -14.99 3.30
N LYS A 30 5.60 -16.06 3.43
CA LYS A 30 4.26 -16.15 2.83
C LYS A 30 3.35 -15.04 3.34
N LYS A 31 3.32 -14.80 4.66
CA LYS A 31 2.53 -13.72 5.25
C LYS A 31 2.92 -12.33 4.71
N GLU A 32 4.22 -12.10 4.52
CA GLU A 32 4.70 -10.83 3.96
C GLU A 32 4.37 -10.70 2.46
N GLU A 33 4.47 -11.79 1.69
CA GLU A 33 4.05 -11.84 0.30
C GLU A 33 2.55 -11.53 0.15
N ASP A 34 1.70 -12.18 0.96
CA ASP A 34 0.26 -11.95 0.97
C ASP A 34 -0.06 -10.48 1.31
N ARG A 35 0.60 -9.92 2.34
CA ARG A 35 0.45 -8.50 2.73
C ARG A 35 0.82 -7.54 1.60
N LEU A 36 1.92 -7.81 0.89
CA LEU A 36 2.35 -6.97 -0.24
C LEU A 36 1.39 -7.10 -1.43
N ASN A 37 0.88 -8.30 -1.70
CA ASN A 37 -0.09 -8.53 -2.78
C ASN A 37 -1.41 -7.79 -2.52
N GLU A 38 -1.91 -7.80 -1.29
CA GLU A 38 -3.10 -7.01 -0.91
C GLU A 38 -2.91 -5.50 -1.14
N ILE A 39 -1.73 -4.96 -0.82
CA ILE A 39 -1.43 -3.53 -1.02
C ILE A 39 -1.39 -3.20 -2.51
N LYS A 40 -0.70 -4.04 -3.32
CA LYS A 40 -0.64 -3.86 -4.78
C LYS A 40 -2.03 -3.88 -5.40
N GLN A 41 -2.85 -4.86 -5.03
CA GLN A 41 -4.22 -4.96 -5.54
C GLN A 41 -5.04 -3.69 -5.20
N LYS A 42 -4.95 -3.19 -3.96
CA LYS A 42 -5.64 -1.95 -3.55
C LYS A 42 -5.14 -0.73 -4.34
N LEU A 43 -3.85 -0.65 -4.64
CA LEU A 43 -3.28 0.41 -5.47
C LEU A 43 -3.79 0.34 -6.92
N ASP A 44 -3.88 -0.86 -7.50
CA ASP A 44 -4.39 -1.07 -8.86
C ASP A 44 -5.88 -0.73 -8.97
N GLU A 45 -6.70 -1.18 -8.00
CA GLU A 45 -8.12 -0.85 -7.93
C GLU A 45 -8.36 0.67 -7.81
N GLU A 46 -7.58 1.35 -6.97
CA GLU A 46 -7.64 2.81 -6.84
C GLU A 46 -7.14 3.53 -8.10
N GLY A 47 -6.12 3.00 -8.78
CA GLY A 47 -5.63 3.51 -10.05
C GLY A 47 -6.71 3.44 -11.13
N ASN A 48 -7.37 2.29 -11.25
CA ASN A 48 -8.50 2.10 -12.16
C ASN A 48 -9.65 3.06 -11.86
N LYS A 49 -10.01 3.23 -10.58
CA LYS A 49 -11.01 4.21 -10.15
C LYS A 49 -10.64 5.63 -10.57
N CYS A 50 -9.40 6.07 -10.33
CA CYS A 50 -8.94 7.40 -10.71
C CYS A 50 -8.96 7.60 -12.24
N SER A 51 -8.59 6.58 -13.02
CA SER A 51 -8.64 6.58 -14.49
C SER A 51 -10.06 6.77 -15.03
N ILE A 52 -11.07 6.19 -14.37
CA ILE A 52 -12.48 6.38 -14.73
C ILE A 52 -12.97 7.77 -14.32
N LEU A 53 -12.74 8.17 -13.06
CA LEU A 53 -13.26 9.42 -12.50
C LEU A 53 -12.65 10.67 -13.15
N SER A 54 -11.36 10.61 -13.54
CA SER A 54 -10.68 11.73 -14.21
C SER A 54 -11.25 12.06 -15.59
N LYS A 55 -11.98 11.13 -16.23
CA LYS A 55 -12.69 11.40 -17.48
C LYS A 55 -13.99 12.17 -17.29
N HIS A 56 -14.55 12.16 -16.08
CA HIS A 56 -15.75 12.93 -15.78
C HIS A 56 -15.38 14.39 -15.55
N GLU A 57 -15.98 15.27 -16.35
CA GLU A 57 -15.68 16.70 -16.32
C GLU A 57 -15.88 17.24 -14.90
N ARG A 58 -14.90 18.01 -14.43
CA ARG A 58 -14.91 18.73 -13.14
C ARG A 58 -15.15 17.87 -11.90
N PHE A 59 -15.12 16.53 -12.00
CA PHE A 59 -15.37 15.66 -10.84
C PHE A 59 -14.41 15.98 -9.70
N ASN A 60 -13.11 16.08 -9.99
CA ASN A 60 -12.11 16.36 -8.96
C ASN A 60 -12.04 17.83 -8.54
N GLU A 61 -12.78 18.73 -9.19
CA GLU A 61 -12.97 20.09 -8.68
C GLU A 61 -13.98 20.10 -7.53
N HIS A 62 -15.01 19.24 -7.60
CA HIS A 62 -16.13 19.20 -6.68
C HIS A 62 -16.09 18.07 -5.66
N CYS A 63 -15.42 16.95 -5.97
CA CYS A 63 -15.40 15.75 -5.15
C CYS A 63 -13.97 15.27 -4.87
N CYS A 64 -13.79 14.66 -3.70
CA CYS A 64 -12.55 13.99 -3.32
C CYS A 64 -12.27 12.82 -4.27
N MET A 65 -11.05 12.74 -4.82
CA MET A 65 -10.68 11.63 -5.72
C MET A 65 -10.69 10.24 -5.04
N ARG A 66 -10.59 10.20 -3.70
CA ARG A 66 -10.51 8.96 -2.94
C ARG A 66 -11.88 8.47 -2.45
N CYS A 67 -12.61 9.28 -1.70
CA CYS A 67 -13.91 8.85 -1.15
C CYS A 67 -15.11 9.26 -1.99
N CYS A 68 -14.89 9.97 -3.11
CA CYS A 68 -15.93 10.50 -4.00
C CYS A 68 -16.93 11.47 -3.35
N SER A 69 -16.72 11.85 -2.08
CA SER A 69 -17.60 12.79 -1.37
C SER A 69 -17.35 14.23 -1.84
N PRO A 70 -18.40 15.06 -1.92
CA PRO A 70 -18.29 16.46 -2.33
C PRO A 70 -17.49 17.28 -1.33
N PHE A 71 -16.70 18.23 -1.81
CA PHE A 71 -16.03 19.21 -0.97
C PHE A 71 -17.05 20.18 -0.39
N THR A 72 -16.84 20.54 0.88
CA THR A 72 -17.64 21.55 1.58
C THR A 72 -16.71 22.49 2.32
N PHE A 73 -17.09 23.77 2.43
CA PHE A 73 -16.21 24.83 2.93
C PHE A 73 -15.73 24.62 4.37
N LEU A 74 -16.54 24.02 5.25
CA LEU A 74 -16.23 23.88 6.68
C LEU A 74 -15.86 22.46 7.12
N ILE A 75 -16.50 21.45 6.56
CA ILE A 75 -16.40 20.07 7.06
C ILE A 75 -15.46 19.24 6.20
N ASN A 76 -15.57 19.38 4.87
CA ASN A 76 -14.86 18.58 3.90
C ASN A 76 -13.97 19.45 2.99
N THR A 77 -13.06 20.20 3.62
CA THR A 77 -12.17 21.13 2.92
C THR A 77 -11.28 20.41 1.91
N LYS A 78 -11.10 21.03 0.75
CA LYS A 78 -10.25 20.56 -0.34
C LYS A 78 -8.75 20.76 -0.02
N ARG A 79 -7.94 19.76 -0.34
CA ARG A 79 -6.46 19.76 -0.32
C ARG A 79 -5.95 19.12 -1.60
N GLN A 80 -4.73 19.44 -2.03
CA GLN A 80 -4.11 18.79 -3.19
C GLN A 80 -3.02 17.82 -2.72
N CYS A 81 -3.05 16.58 -3.23
CA CYS A 81 -1.96 15.63 -3.04
C CYS A 81 -0.72 16.10 -3.81
N GLN A 82 0.46 16.10 -3.18
CA GLN A 82 1.69 16.51 -3.86
C GLN A 82 2.15 15.51 -4.93
N ASP A 83 1.89 14.21 -4.77
CA ASP A 83 2.38 13.22 -5.75
C ASP A 83 1.46 13.13 -6.97
N CYS A 84 0.20 12.74 -6.76
CA CYS A 84 -0.74 12.52 -7.87
C CYS A 84 -1.52 13.76 -8.31
N LYS A 85 -1.32 14.92 -7.66
CA LYS A 85 -1.96 16.22 -7.97
C LYS A 85 -3.50 16.27 -7.89
N TYR A 86 -4.16 15.17 -7.52
CA TYR A 86 -5.60 15.16 -7.28
C TYR A 86 -6.00 15.92 -6.02
N ASN A 87 -7.19 16.53 -6.08
CA ASN A 87 -7.85 17.08 -4.92
C ASN A 87 -8.44 15.97 -4.04
N ILE A 88 -8.21 16.09 -2.74
CA ILE A 88 -8.60 15.13 -1.71
C ILE A 88 -9.16 15.87 -0.50
N CYS A 89 -9.97 15.18 0.29
CA CYS A 89 -10.45 15.73 1.55
C CYS A 89 -9.46 15.50 2.70
N LYS A 90 -9.73 16.16 3.83
CA LYS A 90 -8.99 15.97 5.08
C LYS A 90 -8.85 14.51 5.49
N ASN A 91 -9.92 13.72 5.40
CA ASN A 91 -9.94 12.32 5.84
C ASN A 91 -9.16 11.37 4.90
N CYS A 92 -8.98 11.78 3.64
CA CYS A 92 -8.22 11.02 2.65
C CYS A 92 -6.79 11.56 2.48
N SER A 93 -6.34 12.43 3.39
CA SER A 93 -5.04 13.09 3.33
C SER A 93 -4.26 12.96 4.62
N SER A 94 -2.93 12.86 4.51
CA SER A 94 -1.98 12.92 5.61
C SER A 94 -0.94 14.02 5.36
N TYR A 95 -0.41 14.62 6.42
CA TYR A 95 0.63 15.64 6.31
C TYR A 95 2.01 15.03 6.51
N GLN A 96 2.86 15.13 5.50
CA GLN A 96 4.25 14.70 5.55
C GLN A 96 5.13 15.85 6.04
N LYS A 97 5.48 15.81 7.33
CA LYS A 97 6.28 16.86 7.99
C LYS A 97 7.62 17.13 7.31
N LYS A 98 8.30 16.10 6.80
CA LYS A 98 9.62 16.23 6.17
C LYS A 98 9.58 17.08 4.90
N GLU A 99 8.50 16.98 4.14
CA GLU A 99 8.33 17.65 2.85
C GLU A 99 7.36 18.83 2.94
N ASN A 100 6.82 19.09 4.14
CA ASN A 100 5.75 20.05 4.39
C ASN A 100 4.56 19.91 3.41
N ALA A 101 4.23 18.66 3.06
CA ALA A 101 3.33 18.31 1.97
C ALA A 101 2.07 17.57 2.44
N TRP A 102 0.95 17.76 1.74
CA TRP A 102 -0.22 16.89 1.88
C TRP A 102 -0.13 15.76 0.86
N LEU A 103 -0.25 14.52 1.34
CA LEU A 103 -0.36 13.33 0.50
C LEU A 103 -1.72 12.68 0.67
N CYS A 104 -2.19 12.01 -0.38
CA CYS A 104 -3.33 11.11 -0.23
C CYS A 104 -2.89 9.79 0.39
N ASN A 105 -3.81 9.13 1.09
CA ASN A 105 -3.52 7.85 1.75
C ASN A 105 -2.97 6.78 0.79
N MET A 106 -3.30 6.86 -0.51
CA MET A 106 -2.76 5.93 -1.51
C MET A 106 -1.32 6.23 -1.90
N CYS A 107 -0.96 7.50 -2.10
CA CYS A 107 0.41 7.88 -2.43
C CYS A 107 1.36 7.67 -1.24
N GLN A 108 0.87 7.76 -0.01
CA GLN A 108 1.64 7.40 1.17
C GLN A 108 1.95 5.89 1.26
N GLN A 109 1.12 5.04 0.64
CA GLN A 109 1.25 3.58 0.66
C GLN A 109 1.98 3.02 -0.57
N ALA A 110 2.26 3.87 -1.57
CA ALA A 110 3.01 3.53 -2.77
C ALA A 110 4.52 3.58 -2.50
#